data_AF-A0A918UNF2-F1
#
_entry.id   AF-A0A918UNF2-F1
#
_cell.length_a   1.000
_cell.length_b   1.000
_cell.length_c   1.000
_cell.angle_alpha   90.00
_cell.angle_beta   90.00
_cell.angle_gamma   90.00
#
_symmetry.space_group_name_H-M   'P 1'
#
loop_
_entity.id
_entity.type
_entity.pdbx_description
1 polymer ?
#
loop_
_entity_poly.entity_id
_entity_poly.type
_entity_poly.pdbx_seq_one_letter_code
_entity_poly.pdbx_strand_id
1 'polypeptide(L)'
;MTALPVMTATRAQNAKTTRSTENTMTAAAPSALDAPVLPPVPTTSLAPAAPATTTRPTWDRLVEAVRDSGQYATDEKAAHVTRIVLAALGGHVVGDERVELAQRLPEEAARLIASQIPVNRPLTAAQFVDRVATRIEGATPATARWDVSSVLSALPHFVDDTLIDRVLAELPSGYALLFGRPQLIQAS
;
A
#
# COMPACT_ATOMS: atom_id res chain seq x y z
N MET A 1 14.62 40.55 -5.96
CA MET A 1 15.99 40.42 -6.50
C MET A 1 16.83 39.68 -5.48
N THR A 2 16.98 38.36 -5.65
CA THR A 2 18.22 37.58 -5.49
C THR A 2 17.92 36.22 -6.12
N ALA A 3 18.76 35.85 -7.08
CA ALA A 3 18.67 34.67 -7.92
C ALA A 3 19.81 33.69 -7.61
N LEU A 4 19.65 32.45 -8.11
CA LEU A 4 20.65 31.40 -8.39
C LEU A 4 20.86 30.31 -7.33
N PRO A 5 21.32 29.08 -7.72
CA PRO A 5 21.02 28.35 -8.96
C PRO A 5 20.68 26.85 -8.75
N VAL A 6 20.11 26.27 -9.81
CA VAL A 6 19.96 24.84 -10.10
C VAL A 6 21.32 24.14 -10.23
N MET A 7 21.46 22.95 -9.64
CA MET A 7 22.58 22.05 -9.88
C MET A 7 22.10 20.63 -10.20
N THR A 8 22.32 20.28 -11.45
CA THR A 8 22.26 18.96 -12.09
C THR A 8 23.08 17.89 -11.36
N ALA A 9 22.53 16.67 -11.27
CA ALA A 9 23.31 15.45 -11.17
C ALA A 9 22.58 14.29 -11.85
N THR A 10 22.80 14.18 -13.16
CA THR A 10 22.63 12.93 -13.92
C THR A 10 23.57 11.88 -13.34
N ARG A 11 23.03 10.72 -12.91
CA ARG A 11 23.83 9.52 -12.70
C ARG A 11 23.19 8.35 -13.44
N ALA A 12 23.65 8.15 -14.67
CA ALA A 12 23.50 6.91 -15.42
C ALA A 12 24.72 6.03 -15.12
N GLN A 13 24.52 4.85 -14.54
CA GLN A 13 25.44 3.72 -14.69
C GLN A 13 24.72 2.46 -14.20
N ASN A 14 24.50 1.48 -15.07
CA ASN A 14 24.85 0.11 -14.73
C ASN A 14 25.03 -0.73 -16.00
N ALA A 15 26.05 -1.57 -15.90
CA ALA A 15 26.86 -2.04 -16.99
C ALA A 15 26.37 -3.36 -17.57
N LYS A 16 26.64 -3.52 -18.87
CA LYS A 16 26.88 -4.80 -19.53
C LYS A 16 27.82 -5.66 -18.70
N THR A 17 27.49 -6.94 -18.52
CA THR A 17 28.40 -8.07 -18.77
C THR A 17 27.57 -9.35 -18.79
N THR A 18 27.20 -9.78 -20.00
CA THR A 18 26.89 -11.18 -20.29
C THR A 18 28.19 -11.83 -20.75
N ARG A 19 28.63 -12.88 -20.05
CA ARG A 19 29.66 -13.80 -20.54
C ARG A 19 29.08 -15.21 -20.54
N SER A 20 28.75 -15.66 -21.74
CA SER A 20 28.51 -17.06 -22.09
C SER A 20 29.80 -17.88 -22.08
N THR A 21 29.60 -19.19 -22.15
CA THR A 21 30.53 -20.28 -22.51
C THR A 21 31.49 -20.75 -21.43
N GLU A 22 31.84 -22.02 -21.28
CA GLU A 22 31.39 -23.37 -21.73
C GLU A 22 32.49 -24.30 -21.19
N ASN A 23 32.17 -25.52 -20.74
CA ASN A 23 33.03 -26.72 -20.71
C ASN A 23 32.21 -27.82 -19.98
N THR A 24 31.65 -28.87 -20.60
CA THR A 24 32.26 -29.99 -21.38
C THR A 24 33.30 -30.70 -20.50
N MET A 25 33.24 -31.99 -20.15
CA MET A 25 32.85 -33.21 -20.88
C MET A 25 32.79 -34.42 -19.92
N THR A 26 32.14 -35.52 -20.34
CA THR A 26 32.35 -36.97 -20.03
C THR A 26 31.04 -37.67 -19.65
N ALA A 27 30.56 -38.81 -20.18
CA ALA A 27 31.06 -39.85 -21.08
C ALA A 27 29.83 -40.50 -21.77
N ALA A 28 29.82 -40.74 -23.09
CA ALA A 28 30.09 -42.01 -23.80
C ALA A 28 28.94 -43.07 -23.83
N ALA A 29 28.15 -43.01 -24.92
CA ALA A 29 27.67 -44.08 -25.87
C ALA A 29 26.91 -45.36 -25.37
N PRO A 30 26.23 -46.16 -26.24
CA PRO A 30 25.96 -46.03 -27.69
C PRO A 30 24.49 -46.25 -28.16
N SER A 31 24.31 -45.91 -29.44
CA SER A 31 23.28 -46.16 -30.46
C SER A 31 22.12 -47.16 -30.24
N ALA A 32 20.92 -46.61 -30.42
CA ALA A 32 19.80 -46.98 -31.30
C ALA A 32 19.59 -48.46 -31.72
N LEU A 33 18.42 -48.99 -31.37
CA LEU A 33 17.66 -50.00 -32.11
C LEU A 33 16.15 -49.71 -31.93
N ASP A 34 15.57 -49.14 -32.99
CA ASP A 34 14.25 -49.43 -33.59
C ASP A 34 13.13 -50.03 -32.70
N ALA A 35 12.14 -49.20 -32.32
CA ALA A 35 10.77 -49.60 -31.94
C ALA A 35 9.86 -48.35 -31.80
N PRO A 36 8.54 -48.43 -32.09
CA PRO A 36 7.74 -47.29 -32.54
C PRO A 36 7.49 -46.24 -31.46
N VAL A 37 7.74 -44.98 -31.84
CA VAL A 37 7.39 -43.78 -31.07
C VAL A 37 5.87 -43.66 -30.97
N LEU A 38 5.33 -44.08 -29.83
CA LEU A 38 4.05 -43.55 -29.35
C LEU A 38 4.23 -42.04 -29.15
N PRO A 39 3.28 -41.19 -29.59
CA PRO A 39 3.36 -39.77 -29.28
C PRO A 39 3.42 -39.61 -27.75
N PRO A 40 4.28 -38.72 -27.20
CA PRO A 40 4.18 -38.39 -25.80
C PRO A 40 2.78 -37.82 -25.58
N VAL A 41 1.99 -38.50 -24.74
CA VAL A 41 0.82 -37.85 -24.14
C VAL A 41 1.35 -36.54 -23.55
N PRO A 42 0.76 -35.37 -23.85
CA PRO A 42 1.01 -34.24 -22.99
C PRO A 42 0.52 -34.70 -21.63
N THR A 43 1.44 -34.98 -20.72
CA THR A 43 1.11 -34.79 -19.31
C THR A 43 0.79 -33.31 -19.26
N THR A 44 -0.50 -32.98 -19.32
CA THR A 44 -0.98 -31.72 -18.78
C THR A 44 -0.57 -31.81 -17.33
N SER A 45 0.67 -31.39 -17.07
CA SER A 45 1.09 -30.91 -15.77
C SER A 45 0.08 -29.81 -15.54
N LEU A 46 -0.97 -30.16 -14.82
CA LEU A 46 -1.75 -29.23 -14.05
C LEU A 46 -0.73 -28.71 -13.04
N ALA A 47 0.17 -27.83 -13.50
CA ALA A 47 0.62 -26.73 -12.69
C ALA A 47 -0.65 -26.28 -12.02
N PRO A 48 -0.73 -26.27 -10.67
CA PRO A 48 -1.82 -25.56 -10.05
C PRO A 48 -1.77 -24.19 -10.73
N ALA A 49 -2.83 -23.85 -11.45
CA ALA A 49 -3.13 -22.47 -11.69
C ALA A 49 -3.14 -21.91 -10.27
N ALA A 50 -2.00 -21.39 -9.82
CA ALA A 50 -1.93 -20.58 -8.65
C ALA A 50 -3.09 -19.61 -8.87
N PRO A 51 -4.05 -19.48 -7.93
CA PRO A 51 -4.97 -18.36 -8.04
C PRO A 51 -4.05 -17.18 -8.29
N ALA A 52 -4.33 -16.36 -9.31
CA ALA A 52 -3.55 -15.15 -9.52
C ALA A 52 -3.58 -14.44 -8.17
N THR A 53 -2.53 -14.61 -7.36
CA THR A 53 -2.50 -14.13 -6.00
C THR A 53 -2.31 -12.66 -6.26
N THR A 54 -3.40 -11.91 -6.22
CA THR A 54 -3.33 -10.47 -6.13
C THR A 54 -2.56 -10.24 -4.84
N THR A 55 -1.25 -10.07 -4.97
CA THR A 55 -0.34 -10.02 -3.82
C THR A 55 -0.79 -8.84 -3.00
N ARG A 56 -1.42 -9.14 -1.86
CA ARG A 56 -1.82 -8.12 -0.91
C ARG A 56 -0.56 -7.33 -0.53
N PRO A 57 -0.61 -5.99 -0.51
CA PRO A 57 0.53 -5.18 -0.11
C PRO A 57 1.01 -5.59 1.28
N THR A 58 2.32 -5.53 1.50
CA THR A 58 2.91 -5.81 2.82
C THR A 58 2.77 -4.60 3.73
N TRP A 59 2.85 -4.84 5.05
CA TRP A 59 2.85 -3.76 6.04
C TRP A 59 4.01 -2.78 5.80
N ASP A 60 5.20 -3.29 5.49
CA ASP A 60 6.38 -2.44 5.23
C ASP A 60 6.16 -1.50 4.04
N ARG A 61 5.48 -1.95 2.98
CA ARG A 61 5.15 -1.10 1.82
C ARG A 61 4.19 0.03 2.19
N LEU A 62 3.21 -0.26 3.05
CA LEU A 62 2.32 0.78 3.57
C LEU A 62 3.10 1.79 4.42
N VAL A 63 3.97 1.31 5.32
CA VAL A 63 4.81 2.18 6.17
C VAL A 63 5.76 3.04 5.33
N GLU A 64 6.37 2.47 4.29
CA GLU A 64 7.23 3.19 3.34
C GLU A 64 6.45 4.31 2.63
N ALA A 65 5.25 4.03 2.11
CA ALA A 65 4.43 5.04 1.46
C ALA A 65 3.98 6.16 2.42
N VAL A 66 3.69 5.82 3.68
CA VAL A 66 3.38 6.82 4.73
C VAL A 66 4.62 7.62 5.09
N ARG A 67 5.79 6.97 5.18
CA ARG A 67 7.07 7.63 5.42
C ARG A 67 7.37 8.66 4.35
N ASP A 68 7.16 8.33 3.09
CA ASP A 68 7.37 9.26 1.98
C ASP A 68 6.36 10.40 1.99
N SER A 69 5.07 10.08 2.21
CA SER A 69 3.99 11.07 2.28
C SER A 69 4.15 12.06 3.44
N GLY A 70 4.63 11.57 4.58
CA GLY A 70 4.88 12.36 5.78
C GLY A 70 6.34 12.71 6.00
N GLN A 71 7.26 12.47 5.07
CA GLN A 71 8.69 12.76 5.25
C GLN A 71 9.24 12.35 6.65
N TYR A 72 8.81 11.19 7.15
CA TYR A 72 9.17 10.76 8.51
C TYR A 72 10.65 10.35 8.56
N ALA A 73 11.31 10.68 9.66
CA ALA A 73 12.72 10.38 9.86
C ALA A 73 12.99 8.86 9.97
N THR A 74 12.05 8.09 10.51
CA THR A 74 12.20 6.64 10.70
C THR A 74 10.91 5.88 10.38
N ASP A 75 11.07 4.60 10.03
CA ASP A 75 9.95 3.70 9.73
C ASP A 75 9.15 3.39 11.00
N GLU A 76 9.77 3.31 12.19
CA GLU A 76 9.05 3.05 13.42
C GLU A 76 8.05 4.16 13.74
N LYS A 77 8.45 5.42 13.50
CA LYS A 77 7.56 6.58 13.71
C LYS A 77 6.38 6.55 12.72
N ALA A 78 6.66 6.31 11.44
CA ALA A 78 5.62 6.18 10.42
C ALA A 78 4.66 5.02 10.75
N ALA A 79 5.19 3.86 11.13
CA ALA A 79 4.40 2.70 11.52
C ALA A 79 3.55 2.97 12.76
N HIS A 80 4.09 3.63 13.78
CA HIS A 80 3.36 3.97 15.00
C HIS A 80 2.15 4.87 14.71
N VAL A 81 2.37 5.96 13.97
CA VAL A 81 1.30 6.88 13.55
C VAL A 81 0.27 6.15 12.68
N THR A 82 0.73 5.33 11.72
CA THR A 82 -0.14 4.54 10.85
C THR A 82 -1.08 3.67 11.66
N ARG A 83 -0.58 2.97 12.70
CA ARG A 83 -1.43 2.11 13.54
C ARG A 83 -2.51 2.91 14.26
N ILE A 84 -2.16 4.06 14.81
CA ILE A 84 -3.10 4.93 15.55
C ILE A 84 -4.19 5.46 14.61
N VAL A 85 -3.81 5.94 13.42
CA VAL A 85 -4.74 6.51 12.46
C VAL A 85 -5.67 5.43 11.88
N LEU A 86 -5.15 4.26 11.52
CA LEU A 86 -5.97 3.15 11.00
C LEU A 86 -6.95 2.61 12.06
N ALA A 87 -6.50 2.51 13.32
CA ALA A 87 -7.38 2.16 14.42
C ALA A 87 -8.46 3.24 14.66
N ALA A 88 -8.12 4.53 14.53
CA ALA A 88 -9.14 5.57 14.60
C ALA A 88 -10.12 5.47 13.41
N LEU A 89 -9.62 5.23 12.20
CA LEU A 89 -10.41 5.16 10.98
C LEU A 89 -11.39 3.98 10.99
N GLY A 90 -10.98 2.81 11.52
CA GLY A 90 -11.82 1.62 11.57
C GLY A 90 -13.08 1.74 12.42
N GLY A 91 -13.13 2.73 13.32
CA GLY A 91 -14.36 3.07 14.04
C GLY A 91 -15.34 3.90 13.21
N HIS A 92 -14.87 4.62 12.18
CA HIS A 92 -15.67 5.56 11.38
C HIS A 92 -16.18 4.95 10.08
N VAL A 93 -15.42 4.02 9.49
CA VAL A 93 -15.84 3.28 8.30
C VAL A 93 -16.66 2.08 8.74
N VAL A 94 -17.90 1.99 8.27
CA VAL A 94 -18.85 0.92 8.60
C VAL A 94 -19.27 0.17 7.33
N GLY A 95 -20.07 -0.90 7.48
CA GLY A 95 -20.66 -1.58 6.33
C GLY A 95 -19.66 -2.31 5.43
N ASP A 96 -19.98 -2.32 4.14
CA ASP A 96 -19.24 -3.04 3.10
C ASP A 96 -17.89 -2.38 2.79
N GLU A 97 -17.80 -1.05 2.91
CA GLU A 97 -16.59 -0.26 2.71
C GLU A 97 -15.48 -0.69 3.67
N ARG A 98 -15.83 -0.98 4.93
CA ARG A 98 -14.89 -1.47 5.93
C ARG A 98 -14.32 -2.83 5.55
N VAL A 99 -15.17 -3.72 5.05
CA VAL A 99 -14.79 -5.07 4.62
C VAL A 99 -13.88 -4.98 3.41
N GLU A 100 -14.24 -4.17 2.43
CA GLU A 100 -13.45 -3.98 1.20
C GLU A 100 -12.09 -3.33 1.51
N LEU A 101 -12.05 -2.33 2.39
CA LEU A 101 -10.82 -1.70 2.86
C LEU A 101 -9.90 -2.71 3.55
N ALA A 102 -10.44 -3.57 4.41
CA ALA A 102 -9.70 -4.64 5.07
C ALA A 102 -9.21 -5.73 4.09
N GLN A 103 -9.89 -5.93 2.96
CA GLN A 103 -9.46 -6.89 1.95
C GLN A 103 -8.29 -6.38 1.11
N ARG A 104 -8.27 -5.08 0.79
CA ARG A 104 -7.26 -4.44 -0.06
C ARG A 104 -5.99 -4.06 0.71
N LEU A 105 -6.12 -3.69 1.98
CA LEU A 105 -4.98 -3.30 2.81
C LEU A 105 -4.17 -4.51 3.32
N PRO A 106 -2.91 -4.28 3.77
CA PRO A 106 -2.11 -5.31 4.43
C PRO A 106 -2.83 -5.95 5.60
N GLU A 107 -2.52 -7.20 5.90
CA GLU A 107 -3.24 -7.97 6.93
C GLU A 107 -3.19 -7.32 8.32
N GLU A 108 -2.07 -6.67 8.68
CA GLU A 108 -1.95 -5.90 9.92
C GLU A 108 -2.89 -4.67 9.93
N ALA A 109 -2.93 -3.91 8.84
CA ALA A 109 -3.85 -2.78 8.68
C ALA A 109 -5.31 -3.23 8.73
N ALA A 110 -5.63 -4.34 8.06
CA ALA A 110 -6.95 -4.96 8.08
C ALA A 110 -7.40 -5.31 9.50
N ARG A 111 -6.52 -5.92 10.31
CA ARG A 111 -6.80 -6.22 11.73
C ARG A 111 -7.05 -4.96 12.55
N LEU A 112 -6.27 -3.90 12.33
CA LEU A 112 -6.43 -2.64 13.05
C LEU A 112 -7.77 -1.99 12.76
N ILE A 113 -8.26 -2.08 11.52
CA ILE A 113 -9.59 -1.58 11.14
C ILE A 113 -10.70 -2.51 11.68
N ALA A 114 -10.51 -3.83 11.52
CA ALA A 114 -11.51 -4.85 11.87
C ALA A 114 -11.71 -5.04 13.38
N SER A 115 -10.75 -4.65 14.21
CA SER A 115 -10.83 -4.73 15.68
C SER A 115 -11.62 -3.58 16.31
N GLN A 116 -11.95 -2.55 15.55
CA GLN A 116 -12.57 -1.33 16.08
C GLN A 116 -14.08 -1.46 16.14
N ILE A 117 -14.66 -0.95 17.22
CA ILE A 117 -16.10 -0.87 17.39
C ILE A 117 -16.60 0.33 16.55
N PRO A 118 -17.56 0.11 15.64
CA PRO A 118 -18.22 1.19 14.91
C PRO A 118 -18.74 2.28 15.85
N VAL A 119 -18.42 3.54 15.56
CA VAL A 119 -18.98 4.68 16.31
C VAL A 119 -20.43 4.92 15.85
N ASN A 120 -21.30 5.24 16.80
CA ASN A 120 -22.71 5.54 16.53
C ASN A 120 -22.92 6.87 15.77
N ARG A 121 -21.95 7.78 15.85
CA ARG A 121 -21.91 9.05 15.13
C ARG A 121 -20.49 9.25 14.59
N PRO A 122 -20.31 9.33 13.26
CA PRO A 122 -19.00 9.60 12.71
C PRO A 122 -18.54 11.01 13.12
N LEU A 123 -17.30 11.11 13.59
CA LEU A 123 -16.70 12.37 14.00
C LEU A 123 -16.37 13.24 12.80
N THR A 124 -16.42 14.55 12.97
CA THR A 124 -15.90 15.50 11.96
C THR A 124 -14.38 15.34 11.80
N ALA A 125 -13.83 15.82 10.68
CA ALA A 125 -12.39 15.75 10.43
C ALA A 125 -11.55 16.38 11.56
N ALA A 126 -12.01 17.50 12.14
CA ALA A 126 -11.34 18.13 13.28
C ALA A 126 -11.38 17.26 14.55
N GLN A 127 -12.55 16.70 14.88
CA GLN A 127 -12.71 15.80 16.02
C GLN A 127 -11.91 14.50 15.87
N PHE A 128 -11.76 14.02 14.63
CA PHE A 128 -10.89 12.87 14.32
C PHE A 128 -9.43 13.20 14.62
N VAL A 129 -8.94 14.35 14.15
CA VAL A 129 -7.59 14.82 14.44
C VAL A 129 -7.37 14.98 15.94
N ASP A 130 -8.31 15.58 16.68
CA ASP A 130 -8.20 15.71 18.14
C ASP A 130 -8.15 14.34 18.82
N ARG A 131 -8.95 13.37 18.36
CA ARG A 131 -8.90 11.99 18.86
C ARG A 131 -7.61 11.26 18.54
N VAL A 132 -6.92 11.61 17.46
CA VAL A 132 -5.60 11.05 17.14
C VAL A 132 -4.53 11.71 17.99
N ALA A 133 -4.61 13.04 18.18
CA ALA A 133 -3.69 13.79 19.03
C ALA A 133 -3.65 13.26 20.47
N THR A 134 -4.80 12.88 21.04
CA THR A 134 -4.85 12.32 22.40
C THR A 134 -4.22 10.93 22.55
N ARG A 135 -3.99 10.22 21.43
CA ARG A 135 -3.37 8.88 21.43
C ARG A 135 -1.88 8.90 21.12
N ILE A 136 -1.36 10.01 20.60
CA ILE A 136 0.07 10.19 20.33
C ILE A 136 0.67 11.00 21.47
N GLU A 137 1.63 10.42 22.17
CA GLU A 137 2.29 11.11 23.29
C GLU A 137 2.99 12.39 22.80
N GLY A 138 2.69 13.51 23.44
CA GLY A 138 3.26 14.82 23.11
C GLY A 138 2.78 15.44 21.78
N ALA A 139 1.78 14.84 21.11
CA ALA A 139 1.25 15.43 19.89
C ALA A 139 0.39 16.67 20.17
N THR A 140 0.61 17.70 19.36
CA THR A 140 -0.29 18.85 19.24
C THR A 140 -1.36 18.59 18.17
N PRO A 141 -2.49 19.33 18.16
CA PRO A 141 -3.48 19.23 17.09
C PRO A 141 -2.89 19.50 15.69
N ALA A 142 -1.90 20.37 15.59
CA ALA A 142 -1.23 20.68 14.33
C ALA A 142 -0.39 19.50 13.82
N THR A 143 0.41 18.89 14.68
CA THR A 143 1.19 17.70 14.33
C THR A 143 0.29 16.52 14.03
N ALA A 144 -0.76 16.30 14.82
CA ALA A 144 -1.73 15.23 14.59
C ALA A 144 -2.47 15.40 13.26
N ARG A 145 -2.81 16.63 12.87
CA ARG A 145 -3.42 16.89 11.56
C ARG A 145 -2.50 16.47 10.43
N TRP A 146 -1.24 16.85 10.52
CA TRP A 146 -0.24 16.51 9.52
C TRP A 146 -0.02 14.99 9.48
N ASP A 147 0.10 14.35 10.64
CA ASP A 147 0.22 12.90 10.79
C ASP A 147 -0.94 12.13 10.14
N VAL A 148 -2.16 12.58 10.42
CA VAL A 148 -3.38 12.03 9.82
C VAL A 148 -3.37 12.20 8.30
N SER A 149 -3.02 13.40 7.82
CA SER A 149 -2.96 13.67 6.39
C SER A 149 -1.95 12.79 5.68
N SER A 150 -0.76 12.59 6.25
CA SER A 150 0.28 11.74 5.67
C SER A 150 -0.12 10.27 5.57
N VAL A 151 -0.86 9.75 6.56
CA VAL A 151 -1.38 8.37 6.50
C VAL A 151 -2.51 8.26 5.49
N LEU A 152 -3.49 9.17 5.53
CA LEU A 152 -4.66 9.10 4.67
C LEU A 152 -4.33 9.39 3.20
N SER A 153 -3.32 10.20 2.90
CA SER A 153 -2.84 10.42 1.53
C SER A 153 -2.09 9.23 0.93
N ALA A 154 -1.55 8.33 1.78
CA ALA A 154 -0.91 7.10 1.31
C ALA A 154 -1.93 6.02 0.91
N LEU A 155 -3.13 6.00 1.51
CA LEU A 155 -4.13 4.96 1.28
C LEU A 155 -4.54 4.78 -0.20
N PRO A 156 -4.79 5.82 -1.00
CA PRO A 156 -5.15 5.68 -2.42
C PRO A 156 -4.12 4.93 -3.28
N HIS A 157 -2.89 4.73 -2.81
CA HIS A 157 -1.90 3.92 -3.52
C HIS A 157 -2.14 2.40 -3.38
N PHE A 158 -2.93 2.00 -2.39
CA PHE A 158 -3.20 0.59 -2.04
C PHE A 158 -4.66 0.19 -2.27
N VAL A 159 -5.56 1.16 -2.31
CA VAL A 159 -6.99 0.94 -2.54
C VAL A 159 -7.46 1.75 -3.74
N ASP A 160 -8.44 1.22 -4.46
CA ASP A 160 -8.98 1.86 -5.66
C ASP A 160 -9.65 3.20 -5.31
N ASP A 161 -9.52 4.18 -6.20
CA ASP A 161 -10.11 5.52 -6.04
C ASP A 161 -11.62 5.48 -5.80
N THR A 162 -12.33 4.53 -6.44
CA THR A 162 -13.76 4.31 -6.24
C THR A 162 -14.12 3.86 -4.83
N LEU A 163 -13.23 3.13 -4.15
CA LEU A 163 -13.41 2.76 -2.75
C LEU A 163 -13.17 3.97 -1.85
N ILE A 164 -12.15 4.79 -2.16
CA ILE A 164 -11.90 6.04 -1.43
C ILE A 164 -13.10 6.99 -1.53
N ASP A 165 -13.69 7.14 -2.71
CA ASP A 165 -14.85 8.01 -2.91
C ASP A 165 -16.07 7.53 -2.12
N ARG A 166 -16.31 6.20 -2.06
CA ARG A 166 -17.37 5.62 -1.21
C ARG A 166 -17.11 5.82 0.28
N VAL A 167 -15.87 5.61 0.73
CA VAL A 167 -15.47 5.88 2.13
C VAL A 167 -15.68 7.36 2.47
N LEU A 168 -15.33 8.28 1.57
CA LEU A 168 -15.54 9.71 1.75
C LEU A 168 -17.02 10.11 1.77
N ALA A 169 -17.90 9.38 1.07
CA ALA A 169 -19.34 9.62 1.08
C ALA A 169 -19.99 9.25 2.43
N GLU A 170 -19.45 8.22 3.11
CA GLU A 170 -19.89 7.82 4.46
C GLU A 170 -19.32 8.72 5.57
N LEU A 171 -18.25 9.45 5.29
CA LEU A 171 -17.59 10.34 6.24
C LEU A 171 -18.18 11.76 6.20
N PRO A 172 -18.21 12.47 7.34
CA PRO A 172 -18.61 13.87 7.38
C PRO A 172 -17.78 14.74 6.43
N SER A 173 -18.37 15.85 5.98
CA SER A 173 -17.67 16.78 5.10
C SER A 173 -16.35 17.28 5.72
N GLY A 174 -15.31 17.39 4.87
CA GLY A 174 -13.98 17.87 5.27
C GLY A 174 -12.92 16.78 5.41
N TYR A 175 -13.27 15.49 5.39
CA TYR A 175 -12.28 14.42 5.35
C TYR A 175 -11.48 14.41 4.04
N ALA A 176 -12.06 14.83 2.91
CA ALA A 176 -11.38 14.86 1.61
C ALA A 176 -10.01 15.59 1.68
N LEU A 177 -9.94 16.69 2.44
CA LEU A 177 -8.69 17.44 2.64
C LEU A 177 -7.62 16.62 3.37
N LEU A 178 -8.02 15.70 4.26
CA LEU A 178 -7.09 14.82 4.95
C LEU A 178 -6.54 13.74 4.02
N PHE A 179 -7.30 13.30 3.01
CA PHE A 179 -6.82 12.37 1.97
C PHE A 179 -5.90 13.03 0.94
N GLY A 180 -5.54 14.31 1.12
CA GLY A 180 -4.74 15.07 0.14
C GLY A 180 -5.50 15.39 -1.15
N ARG A 181 -6.80 15.11 -1.20
CA ARG A 181 -7.67 15.50 -2.31
C ARG A 181 -8.07 16.96 -2.07
N PRO A 182 -7.69 17.92 -2.95
CA PRO A 182 -8.33 19.22 -2.90
C PRO A 182 -9.82 18.95 -3.05
N GLN A 183 -10.60 19.43 -2.09
CA GLN A 183 -12.04 19.23 -2.11
C GLN A 183 -12.53 19.89 -3.40
N LEU A 184 -12.72 19.09 -4.45
CA LEU A 184 -13.48 19.52 -5.60
C LEU A 184 -14.86 19.68 -5.03
N ILE A 185 -15.14 20.89 -4.56
CA ILE A 185 -16.45 21.51 -4.60
C ILE A 185 -17.11 20.99 -5.87
N GLN A 186 -17.90 19.93 -5.72
CA GLN A 186 -18.85 19.52 -6.74
C GLN A 186 -19.72 20.75 -6.89
N ALA A 187 -19.46 21.49 -7.95
CA ALA A 187 -20.35 22.55 -8.37
C ALA A 187 -21.68 21.88 -8.69
N SER A 188 -22.66 22.18 -7.84
CA SER A 188 -24.12 22.10 -8.05
C SER A 188 -24.73 20.75 -8.39
#